data_AF-X1J9V2-F1
#
_entry.id   AF-X1J9V2-F1
#
_cell.length_a   1.000
_cell.length_b   1.000
_cell.length_c   1.000
_cell.angle_alpha   90.00
_cell.angle_beta   90.00
_cell.angle_gamma   90.00
#
_symmetry.space_group_name_H-M   'P 1'
#
loop_
_entity.id
_entity.type
_entity.pdbx_description
1 polymer ?
#
loop_
_entity_poly.entity_id
_entity_poly.type
_entity_poly.pdbx_seq_one_letter_code
_entity_poly.pdbx_strand_id
1 'polypeptide(L)'
;MIEDPGVWLDPSEKGILFHQIFEKFYKKLKEISLPGTFVSPSDKSHWHTLENIALSQLKQKRKRLAPPNNLVYQHESKEILDSCRFFLHCEEKKYKGEIPTYLEFAFGTQDNQNEELGKKIKAVELSLPGGKSISFQGKIDRIDKLDEDTYRIIDYKTGTPYKFSRSKYFQNGKQIQHALYALSLKKMLAKAGISAFPESRKRVIISPHYQVRADNISMVKKEEIRYWK
;
A
#
# COMPACT_ATOMS: atom_id res chain seq x y z
N MET A 1 -2.79 20.18 22.76
CA MET A 1 -2.21 20.59 21.46
C MET A 1 -2.96 21.82 21.03
N ILE A 2 -2.24 22.89 20.70
CA ILE A 2 -2.86 24.11 20.15
C ILE A 2 -3.13 23.80 18.68
N GLU A 3 -4.40 23.80 18.28
CA GLU A 3 -4.78 23.65 16.87
C GLU A 3 -4.21 24.84 16.08
N ASP A 4 -3.46 24.54 15.01
CA ASP A 4 -3.01 25.58 14.09
C ASP A 4 -4.24 26.11 13.33
N PRO A 5 -4.60 27.40 13.48
CA PRO A 5 -5.81 27.96 12.88
C PRO A 5 -5.79 27.91 11.34
N GLY A 6 -4.65 27.60 10.72
CA GLY A 6 -4.49 27.43 9.28
C GLY A 6 -4.57 25.99 8.76
N VAL A 7 -4.71 24.97 9.63
CA VAL A 7 -4.63 23.55 9.22
C VAL A 7 -5.93 22.82 9.56
N TRP A 8 -6.51 22.16 8.56
CA TRP A 8 -7.65 21.27 8.76
C TRP A 8 -7.20 19.82 8.96
N LEU A 9 -6.41 19.28 8.03
CA LEU A 9 -5.94 17.90 8.08
C LEU A 9 -4.48 17.88 8.53
N ASP A 10 -4.25 17.41 9.75
CA ASP A 10 -2.90 17.09 10.18
C ASP A 10 -2.29 15.95 9.32
N PRO A 11 -0.97 15.71 9.39
CA PRO A 11 -0.33 14.68 8.58
C PRO A 11 -0.90 13.26 8.77
N SER A 12 -1.33 12.91 9.98
CA SER A 12 -1.95 11.62 10.26
C SER A 12 -3.31 11.52 9.60
N GLU A 13 -4.11 12.59 9.67
CA GLU A 13 -5.44 12.64 9.07
C GLU A 13 -5.39 12.63 7.54
N LYS A 14 -4.41 13.32 6.94
CA LYS A 14 -4.12 13.19 5.50
C LYS A 14 -3.75 11.76 5.15
N GLY A 15 -2.88 11.12 5.93
CA GLY A 15 -2.52 9.71 5.77
C GLY A 15 -3.73 8.79 5.72
N ILE A 16 -4.55 8.81 6.77
CA ILE A 16 -5.77 7.98 6.86
C ILE A 16 -6.70 8.22 5.66
N LEU A 17 -6.87 9.48 5.26
CA LEU A 17 -7.73 9.84 4.13
C LEU A 17 -7.22 9.22 2.82
N PHE A 18 -5.92 9.28 2.55
CA PHE A 18 -5.33 8.69 1.34
C PHE A 18 -5.50 7.18 1.29
N HIS A 19 -5.26 6.47 2.39
CA HIS A 19 -5.47 5.01 2.44
C HIS A 19 -6.92 4.65 2.12
N GLN A 20 -7.89 5.37 2.71
CA GLN A 20 -9.32 5.15 2.45
C GLN A 20 -9.69 5.40 0.98
N ILE A 21 -9.14 6.45 0.37
CA ILE A 21 -9.39 6.78 -1.03
C ILE A 21 -8.80 5.68 -1.93
N PHE A 22 -7.54 5.30 -1.73
CA PHE A 22 -6.85 4.33 -2.57
C PHE A 22 -7.43 2.92 -2.41
N GLU A 23 -7.78 2.50 -1.20
CA GLU A 23 -8.50 1.24 -0.95
C GLU A 23 -9.80 1.20 -1.77
N LYS A 24 -10.64 2.24 -1.65
CA LYS A 24 -11.92 2.31 -2.37
C LYS A 24 -11.74 2.34 -3.88
N PHE A 25 -10.71 3.04 -4.36
CA PHE A 25 -10.38 3.08 -5.77
C PHE A 25 -10.04 1.69 -6.31
N TYR A 26 -9.13 0.97 -5.65
CA TYR A 26 -8.77 -0.37 -6.08
C TYR A 26 -9.91 -1.39 -5.93
N LYS A 27 -10.77 -1.26 -4.91
CA LYS A 27 -12.01 -2.04 -4.82
C LYS A 27 -12.91 -1.79 -6.04
N LYS A 28 -13.09 -0.54 -6.45
CA LYS A 28 -13.87 -0.20 -7.65
C LYS A 28 -13.26 -0.78 -8.93
N LEU A 29 -11.95 -0.75 -9.08
CA LEU A 29 -11.28 -1.38 -10.23
C LEU A 29 -11.46 -2.91 -10.22
N LYS A 30 -11.40 -3.56 -9.05
CA LYS A 30 -11.70 -4.98 -8.92
C LYS A 30 -13.13 -5.32 -9.34
N GLU A 31 -14.11 -4.54 -8.88
CA GLU A 31 -15.53 -4.75 -9.18
C GLU A 31 -15.83 -4.76 -10.69
N ILE A 32 -15.10 -3.94 -11.47
CA ILE A 32 -15.27 -3.85 -12.93
C ILE A 32 -14.31 -4.78 -13.70
N SER A 33 -13.43 -5.50 -13.01
CA SER A 33 -12.50 -6.44 -13.64
C SER A 33 -13.18 -7.77 -13.95
N LEU A 34 -12.77 -8.41 -15.06
CA LEU A 34 -13.23 -9.76 -15.38
C LEU A 34 -12.57 -10.78 -14.44
N PRO A 35 -13.24 -11.90 -14.11
CA PRO A 35 -12.65 -12.97 -13.30
C PRO A 35 -11.29 -13.41 -13.81
N GLY A 36 -10.30 -13.47 -12.91
CA GLY A 36 -8.93 -13.86 -13.24
C GLY A 36 -8.08 -12.77 -13.92
N THR A 37 -8.61 -11.55 -14.10
CA THR A 37 -7.88 -10.40 -14.67
C THR A 37 -7.96 -9.19 -13.75
N PHE A 38 -7.22 -8.14 -14.07
CA PHE A 38 -7.36 -6.84 -13.43
C PHE A 38 -7.31 -5.72 -14.46
N VAL A 39 -8.27 -4.81 -14.41
CA VAL A 39 -8.29 -3.64 -15.26
C VAL A 39 -7.11 -2.73 -14.92
N SER A 40 -6.32 -2.35 -15.92
CA SER A 40 -5.20 -1.43 -15.70
C SER A 40 -5.72 -0.09 -15.17
N PRO A 41 -5.12 0.47 -14.09
CA PRO A 41 -5.32 1.87 -13.75
C PRO A 41 -5.03 2.74 -14.98
N SER A 42 -5.83 3.77 -15.20
CA SER A 42 -5.67 4.67 -16.34
C SER A 42 -6.17 6.05 -15.98
N ASP A 43 -5.34 7.05 -16.22
CA ASP A 43 -5.66 8.45 -15.96
C ASP A 43 -6.90 8.88 -16.75
N LYS A 44 -6.96 8.54 -18.04
CA LYS A 44 -8.09 8.91 -18.92
C LYS A 44 -9.40 8.25 -18.51
N SER A 45 -9.37 6.95 -18.20
CA SER A 45 -10.60 6.17 -17.97
C SER A 45 -11.08 6.23 -16.52
N HIS A 46 -10.16 6.40 -15.55
CA HIS A 46 -10.46 6.18 -14.14
C HIS A 46 -10.29 7.42 -13.26
N TRP A 47 -9.86 8.57 -13.81
CA TRP A 47 -9.76 9.81 -13.04
C TRP A 47 -11.08 10.19 -12.38
N HIS A 48 -12.18 10.25 -13.14
CA HIS A 48 -13.46 10.70 -12.60
C HIS A 48 -13.95 9.79 -11.46
N THR A 49 -13.70 8.48 -11.55
CA THR A 49 -13.98 7.53 -10.46
C THR A 49 -13.17 7.86 -9.20
N LEU A 50 -11.86 8.08 -9.34
CA LEU A 50 -10.98 8.43 -8.22
C LEU A 50 -11.36 9.79 -7.60
N GLU A 51 -11.63 10.78 -8.44
CA GLU A 51 -12.05 12.13 -8.04
C GLU A 51 -13.36 12.08 -7.22
N ASN A 52 -14.37 11.35 -7.70
CA ASN A 52 -15.63 11.19 -6.98
C ASN A 52 -15.44 10.50 -5.62
N ILE A 53 -14.56 9.49 -5.53
CA ILE A 53 -14.20 8.84 -4.27
C ILE A 53 -13.55 9.85 -3.33
N ALA A 54 -12.55 10.61 -3.80
CA ALA A 54 -11.84 11.60 -3.01
C ALA A 54 -12.78 12.69 -2.47
N LEU A 55 -13.63 13.26 -3.32
CA LEU A 55 -14.64 14.25 -2.94
C LEU A 55 -15.64 13.70 -1.90
N SER A 56 -16.08 12.46 -2.08
CA SER A 56 -16.95 11.78 -1.11
C SER A 56 -16.26 11.58 0.24
N GLN A 57 -14.98 11.17 0.24
CA GLN A 57 -14.21 11.04 1.48
C GLN A 57 -13.94 12.37 2.16
N LEU A 58 -13.59 13.43 1.42
CA LEU A 58 -13.45 14.79 1.96
C LEU A 58 -14.75 15.29 2.59
N LYS A 59 -15.90 15.06 1.95
CA LYS A 59 -17.22 15.42 2.49
C LYS A 59 -17.53 14.64 3.78
N GLN A 60 -17.21 13.35 3.84
CA GLN A 60 -17.38 12.54 5.06
C GLN A 60 -16.44 13.01 6.17
N LYS A 61 -15.18 13.34 5.84
CA LYS A 61 -14.19 13.86 6.78
C LYS A 61 -14.65 15.19 7.37
N ARG A 62 -15.14 16.12 6.54
CA ARG A 62 -15.68 17.42 6.96
C ARG A 62 -16.83 17.32 7.97
N LYS A 63 -17.67 16.28 7.86
CA LYS A 63 -18.75 16.04 8.82
C LYS A 63 -18.26 15.64 10.21
N ARG A 64 -17.08 15.01 10.29
CA ARG A 64 -16.48 14.50 11.54
C ARG A 64 -15.47 15.46 12.14
N LEU A 65 -14.74 16.17 11.29
CA LEU A 65 -13.73 17.16 11.64
C LEU A 65 -14.01 18.42 10.83
N ALA A 66 -14.51 19.46 11.50
CA ALA A 66 -14.83 20.71 10.85
C ALA A 66 -13.53 21.44 10.44
N PRO A 67 -13.41 21.94 9.20
CA PRO A 67 -12.29 22.78 8.81
C PRO A 67 -12.35 24.13 9.53
N PRO A 68 -11.19 24.77 9.81
CA PRO A 68 -11.16 26.08 10.46
C PRO A 68 -11.97 27.15 9.70
N ASN A 69 -11.91 27.13 8.37
CA ASN A 69 -12.70 27.98 7.50
C ASN A 69 -12.83 27.37 6.09
N ASN A 70 -13.67 27.99 5.25
CA ASN A 70 -13.92 27.49 3.90
C ASN A 70 -12.70 27.61 2.96
N LEU A 71 -11.80 28.59 3.17
CA LEU A 71 -10.60 28.74 2.34
C LEU A 71 -9.62 27.59 2.60
N VAL A 72 -9.39 27.23 3.87
CA VAL A 72 -8.57 26.07 4.26
C VAL A 72 -9.17 24.79 3.70
N TYR A 73 -10.48 24.61 3.81
CA TYR A 73 -11.16 23.44 3.21
C TYR A 73 -10.93 23.34 1.71
N GLN A 74 -11.11 24.44 0.96
CA GLN A 74 -10.92 24.46 -0.48
C GLN A 74 -9.47 24.17 -0.87
N HIS A 75 -8.51 24.81 -0.19
CA HIS A 75 -7.09 24.63 -0.43
C HIS A 75 -6.65 23.18 -0.20
N GLU A 76 -6.92 22.63 0.99
CA GLU A 76 -6.51 21.26 1.32
C GLU A 76 -7.28 20.21 0.51
N SER A 77 -8.55 20.46 0.17
CA SER A 77 -9.29 19.57 -0.74
C SER A 77 -8.62 19.50 -2.12
N LYS A 78 -8.14 20.64 -2.63
CA LYS A 78 -7.39 20.69 -3.89
C LYS A 78 -6.08 19.93 -3.79
N GLU A 79 -5.32 20.09 -2.70
CA GLU A 79 -4.08 19.32 -2.48
C GLU A 79 -4.31 17.80 -2.51
N ILE A 80 -5.39 17.34 -1.87
CA ILE A 80 -5.77 15.91 -1.87
C ILE A 80 -6.10 15.45 -3.29
N LEU A 81 -6.85 16.23 -4.06
CA LEU A 81 -7.20 15.91 -5.45
C LEU A 81 -5.97 15.87 -6.36
N ASP A 82 -5.10 16.88 -6.27
CA ASP A 82 -3.86 16.95 -7.05
C ASP A 82 -2.95 15.73 -6.73
N SER A 83 -2.88 15.36 -5.45
CA SER A 83 -2.15 14.15 -5.01
C SER A 83 -2.77 12.86 -5.55
N CYS A 84 -4.11 12.77 -5.58
CA CYS A 84 -4.80 11.62 -6.19
C CYS A 84 -4.53 11.53 -7.69
N ARG A 85 -4.47 12.66 -8.40
CA ARG A 85 -4.15 12.67 -9.83
C ARG A 85 -2.74 12.18 -10.07
N PHE A 86 -1.78 12.69 -9.30
CA PHE A 86 -0.39 12.25 -9.37
C PHE A 86 -0.24 10.76 -9.06
N PHE A 87 -0.96 10.28 -8.04
CA PHE A 87 -1.02 8.86 -7.70
C PHE A 87 -1.48 8.01 -8.89
N LEU A 88 -2.62 8.35 -9.50
CA LEU A 88 -3.19 7.58 -10.62
C LEU A 88 -2.24 7.52 -11.81
N HIS A 89 -1.63 8.65 -12.17
CA HIS A 89 -0.62 8.71 -13.23
C HIS A 89 0.59 7.82 -12.93
N CYS A 90 1.03 7.77 -11.68
CA CYS A 90 2.11 6.89 -11.26
C CYS A 90 1.71 5.41 -11.36
N GLU A 91 0.50 5.06 -10.94
CA GLU A 91 -0.01 3.69 -11.00
C GLU A 91 -0.16 3.21 -12.46
N GLU A 92 -0.73 4.03 -13.34
CA GLU A 92 -0.83 3.72 -14.78
C GLU A 92 0.54 3.43 -15.40
N LYS A 93 1.56 4.24 -15.09
CA LYS A 93 2.92 4.05 -15.62
C LYS A 93 3.65 2.84 -15.04
N LYS A 94 3.34 2.45 -13.80
CA LYS A 94 4.06 1.37 -13.09
C LYS A 94 3.40 0.02 -13.27
N TYR A 95 2.13 -0.01 -13.67
CA TYR A 95 1.37 -1.23 -13.85
C TYR A 95 2.00 -2.12 -14.92
N LYS A 96 2.21 -3.39 -14.57
CA LYS A 96 2.80 -4.44 -15.42
C LYS A 96 1.92 -5.68 -15.51
N GLY A 97 0.64 -5.58 -15.13
CA GLY A 97 -0.30 -6.69 -15.14
C GLY A 97 -0.44 -7.42 -13.79
N GLU A 98 0.18 -6.90 -12.73
CA GLU A 98 -0.05 -7.41 -11.37
C GLU A 98 -1.50 -7.29 -10.92
N ILE A 99 -1.98 -8.22 -10.09
CA ILE A 99 -3.35 -8.22 -9.57
C ILE A 99 -3.33 -7.76 -8.10
N PRO A 100 -3.86 -6.56 -7.78
CA PRO A 100 -4.00 -6.10 -6.40
C PRO A 100 -4.94 -7.03 -5.63
N THR A 101 -4.40 -8.03 -4.94
CA THR A 101 -5.19 -9.15 -4.41
C THR A 101 -5.75 -8.81 -3.04
N TYR A 102 -4.97 -8.19 -2.17
CA TYR A 102 -5.42 -7.79 -0.84
C TYR A 102 -5.22 -6.29 -0.66
N LEU A 103 -6.26 -5.62 -0.15
CA LEU A 103 -6.27 -4.19 0.11
C LEU A 103 -6.54 -3.98 1.59
N GLU A 104 -5.82 -3.06 2.22
CA GLU A 104 -5.99 -2.70 3.63
C GLU A 104 -6.04 -3.94 4.53
N PHE A 105 -5.12 -4.87 4.25
CA PHE A 105 -5.09 -6.24 4.74
C PHE A 105 -4.61 -6.29 6.18
N ALA A 106 -5.57 -6.39 7.10
CA ALA A 106 -5.29 -6.41 8.52
C ALA A 106 -5.24 -7.82 9.13
N PHE A 107 -4.39 -7.97 10.14
CA PHE A 107 -4.15 -9.22 10.85
C PHE A 107 -3.92 -8.97 12.35
N GLY A 108 -4.33 -9.92 13.18
CA GLY A 108 -4.16 -9.88 14.64
C GLY A 108 -5.12 -8.99 15.40
N THR A 109 -6.05 -8.33 14.72
CA THR A 109 -7.02 -7.40 15.31
C THR A 109 -8.43 -8.02 15.36
N GLN A 110 -9.23 -7.65 16.36
CA GLN A 110 -10.53 -8.28 16.64
C GLN A 110 -11.58 -8.06 15.52
N ASP A 111 -11.42 -6.99 14.73
CA ASP A 111 -12.42 -6.50 13.78
C ASP A 111 -12.27 -7.02 12.35
N ASN A 112 -11.24 -7.80 12.04
CA ASN A 112 -10.92 -8.13 10.64
C ASN A 112 -11.36 -9.55 10.26
N GLN A 113 -12.63 -9.68 9.85
CA GLN A 113 -12.97 -10.69 8.85
C GLN A 113 -12.44 -10.18 7.51
N ASN A 114 -11.44 -10.84 6.95
CA ASN A 114 -10.99 -10.50 5.61
C ASN A 114 -11.97 -11.06 4.59
N GLU A 115 -12.60 -10.20 3.78
CA GLU A 115 -13.62 -10.59 2.79
C GLU A 115 -13.09 -11.65 1.80
N GLU A 116 -11.82 -11.55 1.40
CA GLU A 116 -11.20 -12.45 0.41
C GLU A 116 -10.82 -13.82 1.01
N LEU A 117 -10.38 -13.87 2.28
CA LEU A 117 -10.01 -15.11 2.97
C LEU A 117 -11.16 -15.73 3.77
N GLY A 118 -12.28 -15.03 3.91
CA GLY A 118 -13.47 -15.44 4.66
C GLY A 118 -13.22 -15.77 6.13
N LYS A 119 -12.08 -15.37 6.70
CA LYS A 119 -11.63 -15.79 8.04
C LYS A 119 -10.91 -14.66 8.76
N LYS A 120 -11.00 -14.67 10.09
CA LYS A 120 -10.18 -13.81 10.93
C LYS A 120 -8.74 -14.27 10.91
N ILE A 121 -7.83 -13.36 10.59
CA ILE A 121 -6.40 -13.65 10.63
C ILE A 121 -5.87 -13.35 12.03
N LYS A 122 -5.37 -14.39 12.70
CA LYS A 122 -4.70 -14.26 14.01
C LYS A 122 -3.41 -13.46 13.91
N ALA A 123 -2.98 -12.90 15.03
CA ALA A 123 -1.70 -12.21 15.12
C ALA A 123 -0.56 -13.14 14.71
N VAL A 124 0.47 -12.56 14.10
CA VAL A 124 1.64 -13.31 13.68
C VAL A 124 2.62 -13.37 14.84
N GLU A 125 2.86 -14.57 15.33
CA GLU A 125 3.89 -14.82 16.34
C GLU A 125 5.26 -14.93 15.66
N LEU A 126 6.23 -14.11 16.06
CA LEU A 126 7.62 -14.16 15.60
C LEU A 126 8.50 -14.67 16.74
N SER A 127 9.20 -15.77 16.49
CA SER A 127 10.14 -16.37 17.45
C SER A 127 11.42 -15.55 17.50
N LEU A 128 11.91 -15.30 18.70
CA LEU A 128 13.16 -14.61 18.99
C LEU A 128 14.17 -15.59 19.63
N PRO A 129 15.48 -15.29 19.59
CA PRO A 129 16.48 -16.06 20.32
C PRO A 129 16.14 -16.20 21.81
N GLY A 130 16.48 -17.35 22.40
CA GLY A 130 16.22 -17.63 23.81
C GLY A 130 14.77 -18.05 24.13
N GLY A 131 14.04 -18.58 23.15
CA GLY A 131 12.70 -19.15 23.35
C GLY A 131 11.58 -18.11 23.54
N LYS A 132 11.88 -16.82 23.37
CA LYS A 132 10.89 -15.75 23.47
C LYS A 132 10.11 -15.63 22.16
N SER A 133 8.89 -15.11 22.23
CA SER A 133 8.11 -14.75 21.06
C SER A 133 7.51 -13.36 21.20
N ILE A 134 7.31 -12.69 20.06
CA ILE A 134 6.55 -11.45 19.97
C ILE A 134 5.31 -11.70 19.11
N SER A 135 4.16 -11.21 19.58
CA SER A 135 2.94 -11.18 18.80
C SER A 135 2.88 -9.88 18.02
N PHE A 136 2.71 -9.97 16.71
CA PHE A 136 2.62 -8.81 15.82
C PHE A 136 1.25 -8.74 15.15
N GLN A 137 0.66 -7.55 15.21
CA GLN A 137 -0.59 -7.19 14.56
C GLN A 137 -0.36 -5.95 13.70
N GLY A 138 -1.14 -5.80 12.63
CA GLY A 138 -0.94 -4.69 11.71
C GLY A 138 -1.91 -4.70 10.55
N LYS A 139 -1.67 -3.78 9.62
CA LYS A 139 -2.47 -3.58 8.41
C LYS A 139 -1.55 -3.26 7.24
N ILE A 140 -1.59 -4.10 6.21
CA ILE A 140 -0.79 -3.93 4.99
C ILE A 140 -1.67 -3.25 3.95
N ASP A 141 -1.27 -2.08 3.46
CA ASP A 141 -2.14 -1.24 2.63
C ASP A 141 -2.50 -1.91 1.31
N ARG A 142 -1.54 -2.55 0.63
CA ARG A 142 -1.80 -3.31 -0.58
C ARG A 142 -0.82 -4.47 -0.77
N ILE A 143 -1.36 -5.59 -1.23
CA ILE A 143 -0.61 -6.77 -1.64
C ILE A 143 -1.02 -7.13 -3.07
N ASP A 144 -0.08 -7.03 -4.00
CA ASP A 144 -0.28 -7.42 -5.39
C ASP A 144 0.27 -8.82 -5.62
N LYS A 145 -0.47 -9.65 -6.36
CA LYS A 145 0.00 -10.93 -6.88
C LYS A 145 0.65 -10.69 -8.24
N LEU A 146 1.93 -11.03 -8.35
CA LEU A 146 2.71 -10.88 -9.59
C LEU A 146 2.65 -12.15 -10.44
N ASP A 147 2.67 -13.32 -9.80
CA ASP A 147 2.54 -14.65 -10.39
C ASP A 147 1.96 -15.62 -9.32
N GLU A 148 1.97 -16.94 -9.54
CA GLU A 148 1.38 -17.92 -8.62
C GLU A 148 1.89 -17.80 -7.17
N ASP A 149 3.19 -17.53 -7.00
CA ASP A 149 3.89 -17.56 -5.69
C ASP A 149 4.57 -16.24 -5.31
N THR A 150 4.56 -15.25 -6.19
CA THR A 150 5.22 -13.97 -5.96
C THR A 150 4.22 -12.89 -5.61
N TYR A 151 4.46 -12.27 -4.45
CA TYR A 151 3.64 -11.19 -3.91
C TYR A 151 4.49 -9.94 -3.69
N ARG A 152 3.91 -8.79 -3.99
CA ARG A 152 4.50 -7.47 -3.77
C ARG A 152 3.72 -6.76 -2.68
N ILE A 153 4.42 -6.23 -1.69
CA ILE A 153 3.82 -5.43 -0.63
C ILE A 153 4.05 -3.96 -0.96
N ILE A 154 2.98 -3.18 -0.85
CA ILE A 154 2.97 -1.73 -1.03
C ILE A 154 2.40 -1.10 0.23
N ASP A 155 3.16 -0.14 0.76
CA ASP A 155 2.81 0.67 1.92
C ASP A 155 2.84 2.14 1.45
N TYR A 156 1.68 2.79 1.55
CA TYR A 156 1.48 4.16 1.10
C TYR A 156 2.06 5.11 2.15
N LYS A 157 3.02 5.94 1.74
CA LYS A 157 3.57 7.01 2.57
C LYS A 157 3.22 8.36 1.97
N THR A 158 2.62 9.23 2.79
CA THR A 158 2.07 10.53 2.39
C THR A 158 2.92 11.71 2.88
N GLY A 159 4.01 11.43 3.61
CA GLY A 159 4.95 12.45 4.10
C GLY A 159 6.00 12.84 3.05
N THR A 160 6.70 13.96 3.30
CA THR A 160 7.84 14.40 2.48
C THR A 160 8.90 13.29 2.42
N PRO A 161 9.53 13.06 1.25
CA PRO A 161 10.57 12.06 1.10
C PRO A 161 11.81 12.46 1.90
N TYR A 162 11.86 12.06 3.18
CA TYR A 162 13.04 12.19 4.01
C TYR A 162 14.16 11.34 3.40
N LYS A 163 15.20 12.02 2.91
CA LYS A 163 16.52 11.51 2.45
C LYS A 163 16.71 9.99 2.65
N PHE A 164 16.20 9.20 1.70
CA PHE A 164 16.38 7.75 1.72
C PHE A 164 17.73 7.43 1.07
N SER A 165 18.77 7.32 1.89
CA SER A 165 20.08 6.81 1.46
C SER A 165 19.97 5.31 1.22
N ARG A 166 20.39 4.86 0.02
CA ARG A 166 20.46 3.47 -0.46
C ARG A 166 21.21 2.50 0.46
N SER A 167 21.93 3.02 1.47
CA SER A 167 22.74 2.26 2.43
C SER A 167 22.03 1.91 3.75
N LYS A 168 20.76 2.32 3.95
CA LYS A 168 20.12 2.25 5.28
C LYS A 168 18.74 1.58 5.29
N TYR A 169 18.59 0.40 4.71
CA TYR A 169 17.32 -0.37 4.73
C TYR A 169 16.73 -0.59 6.14
N PHE A 170 17.55 -0.56 7.19
CA PHE A 170 17.08 -0.69 8.57
C PHE A 170 17.00 0.65 9.33
N GLN A 171 17.63 1.73 8.88
CA GLN A 171 17.76 3.02 9.60
C GLN A 171 17.75 2.90 11.15
N ASN A 172 18.58 2.03 11.73
CA ASN A 172 18.61 1.74 13.18
C ASN A 172 17.24 1.32 13.78
N GLY A 173 16.45 0.52 13.05
CA GLY A 173 15.12 0.04 13.46
C GLY A 173 13.93 0.88 12.96
N LYS A 174 14.16 2.05 12.36
CA LYS A 174 13.07 2.98 11.95
C LYS A 174 12.22 2.50 10.77
N GLN A 175 12.64 1.46 10.05
CA GLN A 175 11.95 0.95 8.85
C GLN A 175 11.56 -0.52 8.96
N ILE A 176 11.48 -1.03 10.19
CA ILE A 176 11.20 -2.44 10.50
C ILE A 176 9.80 -2.88 10.01
N GLN A 177 8.88 -1.94 9.83
CA GLN A 177 7.49 -2.18 9.39
C GLN A 177 7.43 -3.07 8.14
N HIS A 178 8.23 -2.77 7.11
CA HIS A 178 8.20 -3.54 5.87
C HIS A 178 8.72 -4.98 6.05
N ALA A 179 9.76 -5.17 6.86
CA ALA A 179 10.30 -6.49 7.16
C ALA A 179 9.28 -7.32 7.94
N LEU A 180 8.60 -6.70 8.92
CA LEU A 180 7.54 -7.34 9.69
C LEU A 180 6.35 -7.71 8.81
N TYR A 181 5.96 -6.87 7.85
CA TYR A 181 4.90 -7.16 6.88
C TYR A 181 5.27 -8.34 5.98
N ALA A 182 6.49 -8.37 5.44
CA ALA A 182 6.96 -9.48 4.63
C ALA A 182 6.98 -10.81 5.39
N LEU A 183 7.48 -10.81 6.63
CA LEU A 183 7.50 -11.98 7.51
C LEU A 183 6.08 -12.44 7.87
N SER A 184 5.19 -11.49 8.14
CA SER A 184 3.80 -11.76 8.49
C SER A 184 3.06 -12.40 7.33
N LEU A 185 3.14 -11.80 6.15
CA LEU A 185 2.55 -12.34 4.93
C LEU A 185 3.06 -13.76 4.65
N LYS A 186 4.38 -13.99 4.75
CA LYS A 186 4.99 -15.32 4.57
C LYS A 186 4.39 -16.36 5.52
N LYS A 187 4.26 -16.04 6.81
CA LYS A 187 3.69 -16.96 7.82
C LYS A 187 2.21 -17.21 7.59
N MET A 188 1.46 -16.18 7.18
CA MET A 188 0.03 -16.29 6.95
C MET A 188 -0.31 -17.13 5.73
N LEU A 189 0.38 -16.91 4.61
CA LEU A 189 0.20 -17.71 3.39
C LEU A 189 0.50 -19.19 3.63
N ALA A 190 1.53 -19.50 4.43
CA ALA A 190 1.84 -20.88 4.82
C ALA A 190 0.71 -21.53 5.65
N LYS A 191 0.11 -20.79 6.60
CA LYS A 191 -0.99 -21.31 7.44
C LYS A 191 -2.31 -21.48 6.69
N ALA A 192 -2.55 -20.70 5.64
CA ALA A 192 -3.80 -20.74 4.89
C ALA A 192 -3.92 -21.97 3.96
N GLY A 193 -2.90 -22.82 3.87
CA GLY A 193 -2.92 -23.98 2.98
C GLY A 193 -2.95 -23.58 1.50
N ILE A 194 -2.60 -22.33 1.17
CA ILE A 194 -2.31 -21.89 -0.20
C ILE A 194 -0.98 -22.57 -0.56
N SER A 195 -1.10 -23.84 -0.91
CA SER A 195 -0.03 -24.78 -1.20
C SER A 195 0.45 -24.57 -2.63
N ALA A 196 1.36 -23.63 -2.81
CA ALA A 196 2.26 -23.61 -3.96
C ALA A 196 3.68 -23.16 -3.58
N PHE A 197 4.03 -23.16 -2.30
CA PHE A 197 5.31 -22.61 -1.85
C PHE A 197 6.38 -23.68 -1.54
N PRO A 198 7.22 -24.12 -2.49
CA PRO A 198 8.46 -24.78 -2.13
C PRO A 198 9.35 -23.80 -1.35
N GLU A 199 10.06 -24.34 -0.37
CA GLU A 199 10.80 -23.60 0.66
C GLU A 199 12.00 -22.80 0.10
N SER A 200 12.26 -22.89 -1.22
CA SER A 200 13.55 -22.51 -1.83
C SER A 200 13.56 -21.25 -2.70
N ARG A 201 12.44 -20.62 -3.08
CA ARG A 201 12.49 -19.30 -3.76
C ARG A 201 11.26 -18.44 -3.44
N LYS A 202 11.37 -17.58 -2.42
CA LYS A 202 10.35 -16.54 -2.14
C LYS A 202 11.00 -15.16 -2.16
N ARG A 203 10.52 -14.27 -3.04
CA ARG A 203 10.89 -12.84 -3.05
C ARG A 203 9.66 -12.01 -2.72
N VAL A 204 9.59 -11.49 -1.51
CA VAL A 204 8.67 -10.38 -1.19
C VAL A 204 9.37 -9.11 -1.62
N ILE A 205 8.87 -8.46 -2.67
CA ILE A 205 9.38 -7.15 -3.08
C ILE A 205 8.60 -6.11 -2.28
N ILE A 206 9.32 -5.47 -1.35
CA ILE A 206 8.85 -4.25 -0.69
C ILE A 206 9.20 -3.12 -1.65
N SER A 207 8.19 -2.47 -2.22
CA SER A 207 8.43 -1.32 -3.11
C SER A 207 8.17 -0.02 -2.35
N PRO A 208 9.21 0.70 -1.88
CA PRO A 208 9.06 2.12 -1.60
C PRO A 208 8.88 2.85 -2.95
N HIS A 209 7.91 3.74 -3.05
CA HIS A 209 7.48 4.40 -4.30
C HIS A 209 8.63 5.03 -5.15
N TYR A 210 8.70 4.74 -6.47
CA TYR A 210 9.67 5.23 -7.51
C TYR A 210 9.60 6.75 -7.86
N GLN A 211 10.68 7.45 -8.30
CA GLN A 211 11.27 7.52 -9.69
C GLN A 211 12.76 8.03 -9.78
N VAL A 212 13.53 7.68 -10.85
CA VAL A 212 14.91 8.19 -11.21
C VAL A 212 15.12 8.24 -12.75
N ARG A 213 15.79 9.29 -13.31
CA ARG A 213 16.67 9.36 -14.53
C ARG A 213 17.20 10.82 -14.77
N ALA A 214 18.28 11.16 -15.49
CA ALA A 214 18.82 10.58 -16.74
C ALA A 214 20.36 10.71 -16.98
N ASP A 215 21.17 11.15 -16.00
CA ASP A 215 22.45 11.78 -16.39
C ASP A 215 23.71 10.95 -16.04
N ASN A 216 23.61 9.91 -15.22
CA ASN A 216 24.49 8.74 -15.33
C ASN A 216 24.03 7.55 -14.47
N ILE A 217 23.80 6.47 -15.19
CA ILE A 217 23.43 5.10 -14.82
C ILE A 217 24.30 4.23 -15.73
N SER A 218 24.84 3.11 -15.24
CA SER A 218 24.64 1.81 -15.94
C SER A 218 25.39 0.66 -15.28
N MET A 219 24.91 -0.58 -15.30
CA MET A 219 23.61 -1.23 -15.57
C MET A 219 23.90 -2.74 -15.33
N VAL A 220 22.90 -3.62 -15.30
CA VAL A 220 22.94 -4.62 -16.39
C VAL A 220 21.78 -4.28 -17.30
N LYS A 221 22.14 -4.00 -18.56
CA LYS A 221 21.21 -3.94 -19.68
C LYS A 221 20.36 -5.18 -19.53
N LYS A 222 19.03 -5.05 -19.60
CA LYS A 222 18.12 -6.11 -20.05
C LYS A 222 18.65 -7.52 -19.85
N GLU A 223 18.17 -8.30 -18.89
CA GLU A 223 18.43 -9.74 -18.98
C GLU A 223 17.15 -10.56 -18.92
N GLU A 224 17.00 -11.30 -20.01
CA GLU A 224 16.20 -12.49 -20.18
C GLU A 224 15.99 -13.27 -18.88
N ILE A 225 14.80 -13.86 -18.81
CA ILE A 225 14.59 -15.17 -18.20
C ILE A 225 15.81 -16.07 -18.52
N ARG A 226 16.66 -16.41 -17.55
CA ARG A 226 17.44 -17.66 -17.59
C ARG A 226 17.60 -18.28 -16.21
N TYR A 227 17.12 -19.52 -16.14
CA TYR A 227 17.33 -20.50 -15.09
C TYR A 227 18.77 -21.01 -15.14
N TRP A 228 19.37 -21.33 -13.99
CA TRP A 228 20.58 -22.15 -13.97
C TRP A 228 20.22 -23.59 -13.64
N LYS A 229 20.78 -24.53 -14.42
CA LYS A 229 21.00 -25.92 -14.01
C LYS A 229 21.94 -25.95 -12.81
#